data_AF-A0A9D8F6G9-F1
#
_entry.id   AF-A0A9D8F6G9-F1
#
_cell.length_a   1.000
_cell.length_b   1.000
_cell.length_c   1.000
_cell.angle_alpha   90.00
_cell.angle_beta   90.00
_cell.angle_gamma   90.00
#
_symmetry.space_group_name_H-M   'P 1'
#
loop_
_entity.id
_entity.type
_entity.pdbx_description
1 polymer ?
#
loop_
_entity_poly.entity_id
_entity_poly.type
_entity_poly.pdbx_seq_one_letter_code
_entity_poly.pdbx_strand_id
1 'polypeptide(L)' 'MKPLLSPNIDNKGRLIRGLGALALFVGAGFSFALSTWLGIALLASGLFVAFEALRGWCALRACGIKTKF' A
#
# COMPACT_ATOMS: atom_id res chain seq x y z
N MET A 1 -20.45 14.03 12.03
CA MET A 1 -19.56 14.21 10.85
C MET A 1 -18.94 12.86 10.56
N LYS A 2 -19.14 12.29 9.36
CA LYS A 2 -18.50 11.02 9.00
C LYS A 2 -17.02 11.31 8.72
N PRO A 3 -16.05 10.60 9.32
CA PRO A 3 -14.64 10.86 9.05
C PRO A 3 -14.38 10.67 7.55
N LEU A 4 -13.65 11.59 6.93
CA LEU A 4 -13.24 11.51 5.52
C LEU A 4 -12.39 10.27 5.23
N LEU A 5 -11.87 9.62 6.28
CA LEU A 5 -11.15 8.35 6.26
C LEU A 5 -11.98 7.21 6.89
N SER A 6 -13.27 7.16 6.60
CA SER A 6 -14.05 5.99 6.99
C SER A 6 -13.51 4.78 6.23
N PRO A 7 -13.18 3.66 6.91
CA PRO A 7 -12.66 2.48 6.26
C PRO A 7 -13.63 2.01 5.18
N ASN A 8 -13.15 2.00 3.93
CA ASN A 8 -13.94 1.70 2.73
C ASN A 8 -13.41 0.42 2.06
N ILE A 9 -12.66 -0.40 2.79
CA ILE A 9 -12.01 -1.60 2.28
C ILE A 9 -12.42 -2.81 3.12
N ASP A 10 -12.71 -3.92 2.45
CA ASP A 10 -13.00 -5.19 3.12
C ASP A 10 -11.72 -5.77 3.72
N ASN A 11 -11.84 -6.60 4.76
CA ASN A 11 -10.69 -7.25 5.40
C ASN A 11 -9.81 -8.01 4.39
N LYS A 12 -10.38 -8.59 3.32
CA LYS A 12 -9.61 -9.21 2.22
C LYS A 12 -8.81 -8.19 1.42
N GLY A 13 -9.42 -7.07 1.05
CA GLY A 13 -8.76 -5.99 0.31
C GLY A 13 -7.63 -5.32 1.09
N ARG A 14 -7.74 -5.29 2.43
CA ARG A 14 -6.67 -4.88 3.35
C ARG A 14 -5.51 -5.87 3.37
N LEU A 15 -5.81 -7.17 3.40
CA LEU A 15 -4.82 -8.24 3.51
C LEU A 15 -3.95 -8.37 2.25
N ILE A 16 -4.57 -8.28 1.07
CA ILE A 16 -3.85 -8.30 -0.23
C ILE A 16 -2.90 -7.09 -0.34
N ARG A 17 -3.34 -5.90 0.09
CA ARG A 17 -2.49 -4.70 0.08
C ARG A 17 -1.38 -4.77 1.12
N GLY A 18 -1.65 -5.33 2.30
CA GLY A 18 -0.61 -5.62 3.29
C GLY A 18 0.45 -6.59 2.76
N LEU A 19 0.04 -7.65 2.07
CA LEU A 19 0.93 -8.58 1.37
C LEU A 19 1.74 -7.88 0.26
N GLY A 20 1.10 -7.00 -0.52
CA GLY A 20 1.77 -6.20 -1.54
C GLY A 20 2.83 -5.26 -0.96
N ALA A 21 2.52 -4.59 0.16
CA ALA A 21 3.49 -3.77 0.88
C ALA A 21 4.66 -4.61 1.41
N LEU A 22 4.38 -5.79 1.97
CA LEU A 22 5.43 -6.71 2.44
C LEU A 22 6.35 -7.13 1.30
N ALA A 23 5.79 -7.47 0.13
CA ALA A 23 6.57 -7.80 -1.06
C ALA A 23 7.44 -6.62 -1.53
N LEU A 24 6.91 -5.39 -1.48
CA LEU A 24 7.68 -4.17 -1.78
C LEU A 24 8.81 -3.94 -0.78
N PHE A 25 8.61 -4.20 0.51
CA PHE A 25 9.68 -4.08 1.51
C PHE A 25 10.79 -5.13 1.32
N VAL A 26 10.43 -6.37 1.01
CA VAL A 26 11.42 -7.42 0.69
C VAL A 26 12.21 -7.04 -0.58
N GLY A 27 11.50 -6.56 -1.61
CA GLY A 27 12.10 -6.06 -2.83
C GLY A 27 13.01 -4.84 -2.60
N ALA A 28 12.63 -3.93 -1.69
CA ALA A 28 13.44 -2.77 -1.31
C ALA A 28 14.75 -3.21 -0.66
N GLY A 29 14.70 -4.17 0.28
CA GLY A 29 15.88 -4.72 0.95
C GLY A 29 16.88 -5.34 -0.02
N PHE A 30 16.38 -6.10 -1.00
CA PHE A 30 17.23 -6.67 -2.06
C PHE A 30 17.77 -5.58 -3.01
N SER A 31 16.93 -4.60 -3.37
CA SER A 31 17.32 -3.52 -4.28
C SER A 31 18.35 -2.58 -3.66
N PHE A 32 18.41 -2.44 -2.33
CA PHE A 32 19.44 -1.66 -1.64
C PHE A 32 20.87 -2.17 -1.95
N ALA A 33 21.04 -3.46 -2.21
CA ALA A 33 22.32 -4.05 -2.60
C ALA A 33 22.73 -3.73 -4.04
N LEU A 34 21.76 -3.43 -4.92
CA LEU A 34 21.98 -3.16 -6.34
C LEU A 34 22.02 -1.67 -6.66
N SER A 35 21.10 -0.89 -6.07
CA SER A 35 21.01 0.55 -6.24
C SER A 35 20.21 1.15 -5.09
N THR A 36 20.87 2.00 -4.30
CA THR A 36 20.26 2.71 -3.17
C THR A 36 19.03 3.51 -3.60
N TRP A 37 19.03 4.04 -4.83
CA TRP A 37 17.92 4.80 -5.37
C TRP A 37 16.67 3.95 -5.61
N LEU A 38 16.84 2.75 -6.19
CA LEU A 38 15.75 1.79 -6.37
C LEU A 38 15.21 1.30 -5.02
N GLY A 39 16.12 1.02 -4.08
CA GLY A 39 15.76 0.69 -2.70
C GLY A 39 14.86 1.74 -2.07
N ILE A 40 15.24 3.02 -2.12
CA ILE A 40 14.45 4.13 -1.57
C ILE A 40 13.08 4.26 -2.26
N ALA A 41 13.02 4.15 -3.59
CA ALA A 41 11.76 4.24 -4.33
C ALA A 41 10.79 3.09 -3.98
N LEU A 42 11.30 1.85 -3.86
CA LEU A 42 10.50 0.70 -3.43
C LEU A 42 10.07 0.82 -1.97
N LEU A 43 10.92 1.36 -1.10
CA LEU A 43 10.60 1.54 0.32
C LEU A 43 9.53 2.63 0.51
N ALA A 44 9.63 3.74 -0.23
CA ALA A 44 8.62 4.80 -0.22
C ALA A 44 7.26 4.31 -0.75
N SER A 45 7.25 3.56 -1.86
CA SER A 45 6.02 2.97 -2.38
C SER A 45 5.45 1.89 -1.44
N GLY A 46 6.29 1.05 -0.83
CA GLY A 46 5.87 0.06 0.16
C GLY A 46 5.24 0.70 1.41
N LEU A 47 5.86 1.77 1.93
CA LEU A 47 5.31 2.56 3.04
C LEU A 47 3.96 3.18 2.69
N PHE A 48 3.82 3.72 1.48
CA PHE A 48 2.56 4.30 1.01
C PHE A 48 1.44 3.26 0.97
N VAL A 49 1.70 2.10 0.35
CA VAL A 49 0.74 0.98 0.27
C VAL A 49 0.40 0.44 1.67
N ALA A 50 1.39 0.35 2.57
CA ALA A 50 1.17 -0.06 3.96
C ALA A 50 0.29 0.95 4.71
N PHE A 51 0.52 2.25 4.52
CA PHE A 51 -0.29 3.31 5.12
C PHE A 51 -1.74 3.24 4.63
N GLU A 52 -1.97 3.05 3.32
CA GLU A 52 -3.31 2.85 2.76
C GLU A 52 -3.99 1.61 3.35
N ALA A 53 -3.26 0.49 3.50
CA ALA A 53 -3.79 -0.72 4.11
C ALA A 53 -4.16 -0.52 5.59
N LEU A 54 -3.30 0.13 6.38
CA LEU A 54 -3.53 0.38 7.82
C LEU A 54 -4.71 1.33 8.06
N ARG A 55 -4.87 2.34 7.21
CA ARG A 55 -6.00 3.29 7.31
C ARG A 55 -7.31 2.70 6.78
N GLY A 56 -7.29 1.51 6.19
CA GLY A 56 -8.48 0.88 5.59
C GLY A 56 -9.07 1.72 4.46
N TRP A 57 -8.25 2.58 3.86
CA TRP A 57 -8.66 3.58 2.90
C TRP A 57 -7.78 3.44 1.67
N CYS A 58 -8.39 3.38 0.48
CA CYS A 58 -7.66 3.18 -0.76
C CYS A 58 -7.94 4.32 -1.73
N ALA A 59 -6.88 5.03 -2.11
CA ALA A 59 -6.93 6.14 -3.05
C ALA A 59 -7.52 5.73 -4.40
N LEU A 60 -7.27 4.48 -4.85
CA LEU A 60 -7.86 3.95 -6.08
C LEU A 60 -9.39 3.97 -6.04
N ARG A 61 -10.01 3.60 -4.91
CA ARG A 61 -11.47 3.69 -4.74
C ARG A 61 -11.94 5.13 -4.60
N ALA A 62 -11.15 6.00 -3.97
CA ALA A 62 -11.45 7.43 -3.90
C ALA A 62 -11.40 8.10 -5.28
N CYS A 63 -10.53 7.63 -6.17
CA CYS A 63 -10.46 8.01 -7.58
C CYS A 63 -11.51 7.31 -8.47
N GLY A 64 -12.46 6.56 -7.88
CA GLY A 64 -13.56 5.92 -8.62
C GLY A 64 -13.21 4.59 -9.31
N ILE A 65 -12.00 4.07 -9.11
CA ILE A 65 -11.60 2.77 -9.66
C ILE A 65 -12.25 1.69 -8.80
N LYS A 66 -13.23 0.97 -9.38
CA LYS A 66 -13.85 -0.21 -8.76
C LYS A 66 -12.83 -1.34 -8.70
N THR A 67 -12.07 -1.41 -7.61
CA THR A 67 -11.36 -2.63 -7.27
C THR A 67 -12.38 -3.66 -6.76
N LYS A 68 -12.39 -4.85 -7.37
CA LYS A 68 -13.23 -6.00 -6.95
C LYS A 68 -12.87 -6.55 -5.56
N PHE A 69 -11.81 -6.01 -4.95
CA PHE A 69 -11.26 -6.39 -3.64
C PHE A 69 -11.06 -5.14 -2.79
#